data_AF-A0A925LJB5-F1
#
_entry.id   AF-A0A925LJB5-F1
#
_cell.length_a   1.000
_cell.length_b   1.000
_cell.length_c   1.000
_cell.angle_alpha   90.00
_cell.angle_beta   90.00
_cell.angle_gamma   90.00
#
_symmetry.space_group_name_H-M   'P 1'
#
loop_
_entity.id
_entity.type
_entity.pdbx_description
1 polymer ?
#
loop_
_entity_poly.entity_id
_entity_poly.type
_entity_poly.pdbx_seq_one_letter_code
_entity_poly.pdbx_strand_id
1 'polypeptide(L)'
;MRRFRIGGCLAIIASLFLLLSPIIGHAQAEETGVAPPPIEQELVREGSFALRLAPALSLEASEDEAEAESRLADAGIMPTNGWIADYPVTPDIIAELHKSVSDAADAGKLPMKREEALKRFEEVKAELGLSIKPHEESAAYSCKPPNCGSYPDPAVINNYYMEEGPPVVTYYTPPSSYYHLYGWVPSPFWWSGFWFPGFFILNDFHQSVFVRDRVFFVSNHFNDLRRHRVFRIDPAERFRGRTFAGIGVTNPRGFISTGIPRSSRVIFNDPHRTAPSIGRSTAPSNRGGRSFIAPSRGGGTSGEVSRGGRTGGSSLRGGGGSGGRSGGGGGSRRR
;
A
#
# COMPACT_ATOMS: atom_id res chain seq x y z
N MET A 1 27.69 -71.97 -27.87
CA MET A 1 26.61 -71.70 -26.89
C MET A 1 27.14 -70.73 -25.82
N ARG A 2 26.82 -69.44 -25.90
CA ARG A 2 27.12 -68.45 -24.87
C ARG A 2 25.81 -67.82 -24.40
N ARG A 3 25.42 -68.12 -23.15
CA ARG A 3 24.24 -67.54 -22.50
C ARG A 3 24.64 -66.17 -21.94
N PHE A 4 24.17 -65.09 -22.55
CA PHE A 4 24.30 -63.74 -22.00
C PHE A 4 23.28 -63.56 -20.87
N ARG A 5 23.77 -63.29 -19.65
CA ARG A 5 22.96 -62.98 -18.47
C ARG A 5 22.49 -61.52 -18.56
N ILE A 6 21.20 -61.31 -18.84
CA ILE A 6 20.53 -60.00 -18.93
C ILE A 6 20.06 -59.49 -17.55
N GLY A 7 20.60 -60.03 -16.45
CA GLY A 7 20.10 -59.76 -15.09
C GLY A 7 20.57 -58.45 -14.44
N GLY A 8 21.63 -57.82 -14.95
CA GLY A 8 22.29 -56.69 -14.26
C GLY A 8 21.76 -55.30 -14.60
N CYS A 9 21.37 -55.05 -15.86
CA CYS A 9 21.02 -53.69 -16.30
C CYS A 9 19.66 -53.20 -15.81
N LEU A 10 18.73 -54.10 -15.48
CA LEU A 10 17.39 -53.72 -15.00
C LEU A 10 17.41 -53.15 -13.57
N ALA A 11 18.36 -53.57 -12.73
CA ALA A 11 18.47 -53.07 -11.36
C ALA A 11 18.99 -51.62 -11.28
N ILE A 12 19.88 -51.22 -12.19
CA ILE A 12 20.50 -49.89 -12.18
C ILE A 12 19.50 -48.80 -12.67
N ILE A 13 18.64 -49.15 -13.63
CA ILE A 13 17.62 -48.23 -14.16
C ILE A 13 16.53 -47.98 -13.09
N ALA A 14 16.18 -48.99 -12.29
CA ALA A 14 15.21 -48.82 -11.20
C ALA A 14 15.74 -47.93 -10.06
N SER A 15 17.04 -48.02 -9.72
CA SER A 15 17.64 -47.16 -8.70
C SER A 15 17.77 -45.68 -9.12
N LEU A 16 17.93 -45.40 -10.41
CA LEU A 16 18.01 -44.02 -10.90
C LEU A 16 16.64 -43.32 -10.90
N PHE A 17 15.55 -44.06 -11.09
CA PHE A 17 14.18 -43.54 -11.02
C PHE A 17 13.75 -43.16 -9.59
N LEU A 18 14.24 -43.87 -8.57
CA LEU A 18 13.96 -43.53 -7.16
C LEU A 18 14.71 -42.29 -6.67
N LEU A 19 15.84 -41.94 -7.28
CA LEU A 19 16.59 -40.70 -6.97
C LEU A 19 16.08 -39.47 -7.73
N LEU A 20 15.25 -39.67 -8.76
CA LEU A 20 14.57 -38.63 -9.53
C LEU A 20 13.12 -38.40 -9.07
N SER A 21 12.70 -39.07 -7.99
CA SER A 21 11.42 -38.76 -7.34
C SER A 21 11.57 -37.39 -6.67
N PRO A 22 10.91 -36.33 -7.14
CA PRO A 22 10.86 -35.08 -6.39
C PRO A 22 10.36 -35.43 -4.99
N ILE A 23 11.05 -34.91 -3.99
CA ILE A 23 10.51 -34.80 -2.63
C ILE A 23 9.27 -33.91 -2.78
N ILE A 24 8.13 -34.52 -3.12
CA ILE A 24 6.80 -33.95 -2.96
C ILE A 24 6.52 -34.06 -1.46
N GLY A 25 7.31 -33.33 -0.68
CA GLY A 25 6.94 -32.95 0.66
C GLY A 25 6.04 -31.74 0.52
N HIS A 26 4.82 -31.84 1.04
CA HIS A 26 3.78 -30.80 1.12
C HIS A 26 2.85 -30.70 -0.09
N ALA A 27 2.18 -31.80 -0.41
CA ALA A 27 0.80 -31.72 -0.86
C ALA A 27 -0.05 -32.62 0.04
N GLN A 28 -0.35 -32.14 1.25
CA GLN A 28 -1.52 -32.65 1.98
C GLN A 28 -2.76 -32.24 1.17
N ALA A 29 -3.18 -33.13 0.29
CA ALA A 29 -4.56 -33.20 -0.13
C ALA A 29 -5.28 -34.12 0.86
N GLU A 30 -5.92 -33.54 1.88
CA GLU A 30 -7.13 -34.03 2.57
C GLU A 30 -7.36 -33.27 3.89
N GLU A 31 -7.91 -32.08 3.78
CA GLU A 31 -9.16 -31.74 4.46
C GLU A 31 -9.75 -30.56 3.67
N THR A 32 -10.98 -30.70 3.18
CA THR A 32 -11.75 -29.64 2.51
C THR A 32 -12.24 -28.60 3.54
N GLY A 33 -11.36 -28.23 4.48
CA GLY A 33 -11.52 -27.11 5.37
C GLY A 33 -10.95 -25.87 4.71
N VAL A 34 -11.74 -24.80 4.69
CA VAL A 34 -11.23 -23.49 4.31
C VAL A 34 -10.17 -23.08 5.34
N ALA A 35 -8.89 -23.16 4.98
CA ALA A 35 -7.80 -22.72 5.84
C ALA A 35 -8.00 -21.24 6.20
N PRO A 36 -7.72 -20.84 7.46
CA PRO A 36 -7.83 -19.45 7.86
C PRO A 36 -6.89 -18.57 7.01
N PRO A 37 -7.25 -17.30 6.78
CA PRO A 37 -6.35 -16.34 6.14
C PRO A 37 -4.99 -16.29 6.81
N PRO A 38 -3.90 -16.10 6.04
CA PRO A 38 -2.58 -15.90 6.62
C PRO A 38 -2.58 -14.64 7.50
N ILE A 39 -1.73 -14.62 8.53
CA ILE A 39 -1.62 -13.49 9.45
C ILE A 39 -1.11 -12.25 8.72
N GLU A 40 -0.15 -12.43 7.81
CA GLU A 40 0.35 -11.40 6.90
C GLU A 40 -0.30 -11.52 5.52
N GLN A 41 -0.68 -10.38 4.94
CA GLN A 41 -1.09 -10.33 3.55
C GLN A 41 0.13 -10.40 2.62
N GLU A 42 0.01 -11.14 1.51
CA GLU A 42 0.94 -11.07 0.39
C GLU A 42 1.15 -9.62 -0.10
N LEU A 43 2.39 -9.14 -0.04
CA LEU A 43 2.73 -7.75 -0.35
C LEU A 43 2.94 -7.55 -1.84
N VAL A 44 1.84 -7.21 -2.51
CA VAL A 44 1.84 -6.82 -3.92
C VAL A 44 1.88 -5.30 -4.03
N ARG A 45 2.86 -4.77 -4.77
CA ARG A 45 2.94 -3.33 -5.08
C ARG A 45 1.87 -2.90 -6.07
N GLU A 46 1.28 -1.73 -5.87
CA GLU A 46 0.30 -1.14 -6.79
C GLU A 46 0.83 -1.03 -8.23
N GLY A 47 2.08 -0.61 -8.42
CA GLY A 47 2.67 -0.49 -9.76
C GLY A 47 2.81 -1.85 -10.46
N SER A 48 3.18 -2.89 -9.71
CA SER A 48 3.25 -4.26 -10.22
C SER A 48 1.86 -4.84 -10.52
N PHE A 49 0.85 -4.47 -9.74
CA PHE A 49 -0.54 -4.81 -10.02
C PHE A 49 -1.04 -4.11 -11.29
N ALA A 50 -0.74 -2.82 -11.47
CA ALA A 50 -1.06 -2.04 -12.66
C ALA A 50 -0.45 -2.64 -13.95
N LEU A 51 0.83 -3.06 -13.89
CA LEU A 51 1.51 -3.75 -15.01
C LEU A 51 0.80 -5.03 -15.46
N ARG A 52 0.18 -5.76 -14.53
CA ARG A 52 -0.58 -6.99 -14.84
C ARG A 52 -2.00 -6.67 -15.30
N LEU A 53 -2.63 -5.69 -14.68
CA LEU A 53 -4.02 -5.33 -14.94
C LEU A 53 -4.21 -4.68 -16.33
N ALA A 54 -3.34 -3.75 -16.73
CA ALA A 54 -3.47 -3.04 -18.00
C ALA A 54 -3.58 -4.00 -19.22
N PRO A 55 -2.63 -4.94 -19.45
CA PRO A 55 -2.75 -5.88 -20.56
C PRO A 55 -3.91 -6.87 -20.37
N ALA A 56 -4.23 -7.27 -19.13
CA ALA A 56 -5.38 -8.11 -18.87
C ALA A 56 -6.69 -7.44 -19.33
N LEU A 57 -6.84 -6.13 -19.15
CA LEU A 57 -7.99 -5.37 -19.65
C LEU A 57 -7.88 -4.97 -21.13
N SER A 58 -6.98 -5.58 -21.89
CA SER A 58 -6.74 -5.28 -23.31
C SER A 58 -6.40 -3.81 -23.58
N LEU A 59 -5.81 -3.13 -22.59
CA LEU A 59 -5.10 -1.89 -22.82
C LEU A 59 -3.71 -2.24 -23.36
N GLU A 60 -3.07 -1.30 -24.07
CA GLU A 60 -1.72 -1.52 -24.58
C GLU A 60 -0.78 -1.96 -23.43
N ALA A 61 -0.02 -3.04 -23.66
CA ALA A 61 0.97 -3.51 -22.69
C ALA A 61 2.12 -2.49 -22.57
N SER A 62 2.62 -2.28 -21.36
CA SER A 62 3.88 -1.56 -21.12
C SER A 62 4.73 -2.38 -20.16
N GLU A 63 6.05 -2.25 -20.30
CA GLU A 63 7.02 -2.75 -19.32
C GLU A 63 7.29 -1.72 -18.21
N ASP A 64 6.78 -0.49 -18.36
CA ASP A 64 6.95 0.62 -17.43
C ASP A 64 5.70 0.79 -16.55
N GLU A 65 5.89 0.75 -15.23
CA GLU A 65 4.81 0.88 -14.23
C GLU A 65 4.04 2.19 -14.42
N ALA A 66 4.77 3.29 -14.63
CA ALA A 66 4.17 4.62 -14.79
C ALA A 66 3.29 4.73 -16.05
N GLU A 67 3.65 4.03 -17.13
CA GLU A 67 2.85 4.01 -18.35
C GLU A 67 1.60 3.13 -18.18
N ALA A 68 1.72 1.98 -17.51
CA ALA A 68 0.57 1.13 -17.20
C ALA A 68 -0.44 1.84 -16.29
N GLU A 69 0.05 2.49 -15.23
CA GLU A 69 -0.76 3.33 -14.32
C GLU A 69 -1.47 4.46 -15.09
N SER A 70 -0.76 5.15 -15.99
CA SER A 70 -1.32 6.25 -16.79
C SER A 70 -2.42 5.73 -17.74
N ARG A 71 -2.22 4.59 -18.41
CA ARG A 71 -3.22 3.99 -19.30
C ARG A 71 -4.48 3.55 -18.55
N LEU A 72 -4.31 2.96 -17.37
CA LEU A 72 -5.43 2.61 -16.49
C LEU A 72 -6.17 3.87 -16.04
N ALA A 73 -5.44 4.91 -15.62
CA ALA A 73 -6.03 6.18 -15.21
C ALA A 73 -6.81 6.87 -16.36
N ASP A 74 -6.30 6.83 -17.60
CA ASP A 74 -6.99 7.33 -18.80
C ASP A 74 -8.30 6.57 -19.07
N ALA A 75 -8.30 5.25 -18.82
CA ALA A 75 -9.52 4.44 -18.84
C ALA A 75 -10.45 4.71 -17.63
N GLY A 76 -10.05 5.55 -16.67
CA GLY A 76 -10.80 5.85 -15.45
C GLY A 76 -10.68 4.77 -14.37
N ILE A 77 -9.65 3.91 -14.46
CA ILE A 77 -9.36 2.83 -13.51
C ILE A 77 -8.19 3.25 -12.65
N MET A 78 -8.50 3.77 -11.46
CA MET A 78 -7.49 4.15 -10.47
C MET A 78 -8.12 4.17 -9.07
N PRO A 79 -7.31 3.98 -8.02
CA PRO A 79 -7.75 4.29 -6.66
C PRO A 79 -8.19 5.75 -6.55
N THR A 80 -9.02 6.09 -5.56
CA THR A 80 -9.52 7.46 -5.34
C THR A 80 -8.37 8.48 -5.19
N ASN A 81 -7.25 8.01 -4.62
CA ASN A 81 -6.04 8.80 -4.39
C ASN A 81 -5.02 8.72 -5.54
N GLY A 82 -5.38 8.05 -6.63
CA GLY A 82 -4.47 7.68 -7.70
C GLY A 82 -3.54 6.53 -7.31
N TRP A 83 -2.69 6.18 -8.28
CA TRP A 83 -1.71 5.11 -8.16
C TRP A 83 -0.48 5.55 -7.36
N ILE A 84 -0.01 4.70 -6.45
CA ILE A 84 1.23 4.90 -5.70
C ILE A 84 2.06 3.62 -5.84
N ALA A 85 2.93 3.58 -6.85
CA ALA A 85 3.65 2.38 -7.29
C ALA A 85 4.20 1.48 -6.17
N ASP A 86 4.86 2.07 -5.17
CA ASP A 86 5.52 1.33 -4.08
C ASP A 86 4.60 1.01 -2.89
N TYR A 87 3.33 1.40 -2.93
CA TYR A 87 2.39 1.11 -1.85
C TYR A 87 1.77 -0.29 -2.02
N PRO A 88 1.45 -1.01 -0.94
CA PRO A 88 0.82 -2.32 -1.05
C PRO A 88 -0.63 -2.22 -1.53
N VAL A 89 -1.06 -3.18 -2.34
CA VAL A 89 -2.45 -3.35 -2.77
C VAL A 89 -3.27 -3.89 -1.59
N THR A 90 -3.92 -2.99 -0.86
CA THR A 90 -4.74 -3.30 0.33
C THR A 90 -6.20 -3.63 -0.03
N PRO A 91 -6.98 -4.20 0.91
CA PRO A 91 -8.39 -4.57 0.66
C PRO A 91 -9.28 -3.43 0.17
N ASP A 92 -9.10 -2.21 0.69
CA ASP A 92 -9.80 -1.01 0.20
C ASP A 92 -9.43 -0.66 -1.24
N ILE A 93 -8.15 -0.73 -1.61
CA ILE A 93 -7.70 -0.49 -2.98
C ILE A 93 -8.34 -1.50 -3.93
N ILE A 94 -8.40 -2.79 -3.55
CA ILE A 94 -9.09 -3.80 -4.35
C ILE A 94 -10.58 -3.47 -4.54
N ALA A 95 -11.25 -2.96 -3.50
CA ALA A 95 -12.66 -2.56 -3.60
C ALA A 95 -12.85 -1.37 -4.55
N GLU A 96 -11.99 -0.35 -4.47
CA GLU A 96 -12.00 0.80 -5.38
C GLU A 96 -11.71 0.39 -6.84
N LEU A 97 -10.73 -0.48 -7.04
CA LEU A 97 -10.36 -0.99 -8.36
C LEU A 97 -11.47 -1.85 -8.97
N HIS A 98 -12.07 -2.75 -8.19
CA HIS A 98 -13.21 -3.55 -8.65
C HIS A 98 -14.35 -2.66 -9.16
N LYS A 99 -14.69 -1.61 -8.40
CA LYS A 99 -15.71 -0.63 -8.79
C LYS A 99 -15.30 0.14 -10.05
N SER A 100 -14.08 0.68 -10.11
CA SER A 100 -13.63 1.48 -11.25
C SER A 100 -13.48 0.67 -12.54
N VAL A 101 -13.09 -0.60 -12.46
CA VAL A 101 -13.11 -1.53 -13.62
C VAL A 101 -14.52 -1.75 -14.12
N SER A 102 -15.48 -2.00 -13.20
CA SER A 102 -16.89 -2.12 -13.54
C SER A 102 -17.43 -0.85 -14.23
N ASP A 103 -17.18 0.32 -13.64
CA ASP A 103 -17.63 1.61 -14.15
C ASP A 103 -16.99 1.94 -15.52
N ALA A 104 -15.71 1.60 -15.72
CA ALA A 104 -15.01 1.80 -16.99
C ALA A 104 -15.56 0.89 -18.10
N ALA A 105 -15.90 -0.36 -17.78
CA ALA A 105 -16.54 -1.28 -18.71
C ALA A 105 -17.96 -0.80 -19.09
N ASP A 106 -18.77 -0.41 -18.11
CA ASP A 106 -20.13 0.11 -18.33
C ASP A 106 -20.11 1.42 -19.14
N ALA A 107 -19.08 2.24 -18.97
CA ALA A 107 -18.86 3.46 -19.75
C ALA A 107 -18.31 3.22 -21.18
N GLY A 108 -18.05 1.96 -21.56
CA GLY A 108 -17.49 1.62 -22.87
C GLY A 108 -16.04 2.09 -23.07
N LYS A 109 -15.31 2.35 -21.97
CA LYS A 109 -13.88 2.71 -22.02
C LYS A 109 -12.97 1.50 -22.18
N LEU A 110 -13.50 0.30 -21.92
CA LEU A 110 -12.84 -0.97 -22.16
C LEU A 110 -13.44 -1.65 -23.40
N PRO A 111 -12.64 -2.40 -24.17
CA PRO A 111 -13.12 -3.10 -25.38
C PRO A 111 -13.97 -4.35 -25.07
N MET A 112 -14.25 -4.63 -23.80
CA MET A 112 -14.94 -5.83 -23.31
C MET A 112 -16.11 -5.44 -22.40
N LYS A 113 -17.02 -6.39 -22.18
CA LYS A 113 -18.17 -6.19 -21.28
C LYS A 113 -17.76 -6.23 -19.83
N ARG A 114 -18.61 -5.70 -18.95
CA ARG A 114 -18.42 -5.65 -17.49
C ARG A 114 -18.06 -7.02 -16.89
N GLU A 115 -18.79 -8.06 -17.24
CA GLU A 115 -18.57 -9.41 -16.67
C GLU A 115 -17.20 -9.97 -17.07
N GLU A 116 -16.78 -9.72 -18.31
CA GLU A 116 -15.47 -10.13 -18.80
C GLU A 116 -14.35 -9.32 -18.14
N ALA A 117 -14.51 -8.00 -18.01
CA ALA A 117 -13.55 -7.14 -17.35
C ALA A 117 -13.33 -7.54 -15.89
N LEU A 118 -14.42 -7.78 -15.14
CA LEU A 118 -14.36 -8.23 -13.75
C LEU A 118 -13.74 -9.63 -13.63
N LYS A 119 -14.06 -10.54 -14.56
CA LYS A 119 -13.41 -11.86 -14.59
C LYS A 119 -11.90 -11.74 -14.75
N ARG A 120 -11.42 -10.91 -15.69
CA ARG A 120 -9.98 -10.69 -15.90
C ARG A 120 -9.31 -10.00 -14.71
N PHE A 121 -10.01 -9.08 -14.05
CA PHE A 121 -9.56 -8.46 -12.79
C PHE A 121 -9.37 -9.51 -11.68
N GLU A 122 -10.32 -10.43 -11.51
CA GLU A 122 -10.22 -11.54 -10.55
C GLU A 122 -9.09 -12.53 -10.90
N GLU A 123 -8.86 -12.79 -12.19
CA GLU A 123 -7.73 -13.62 -12.66
C GLU A 123 -6.37 -12.98 -12.31
N VAL A 124 -6.21 -11.66 -12.48
CA VAL A 124 -4.99 -10.93 -12.09
C VAL A 124 -4.77 -10.98 -10.58
N LYS A 125 -5.84 -10.80 -9.79
CA LYS A 125 -5.77 -10.94 -8.32
C LYS A 125 -5.31 -12.34 -7.92
N ALA A 126 -5.89 -13.38 -8.52
CA ALA A 126 -5.52 -14.76 -8.25
C ALA A 126 -4.07 -15.06 -8.66
N GLU A 127 -3.60 -14.55 -9.81
CA GLU A 127 -2.19 -14.68 -10.24
C GLU A 127 -1.23 -14.09 -9.21
N LEU A 128 -1.63 -12.99 -8.56
CA LEU A 128 -0.85 -12.27 -7.56
C LEU A 128 -1.10 -12.74 -6.12
N GLY A 129 -1.85 -13.84 -5.91
CA GLY A 129 -2.11 -14.39 -4.58
C GLY A 129 -3.12 -13.59 -3.73
N LEU A 130 -3.82 -12.63 -4.30
CA LEU A 130 -4.76 -11.75 -3.60
C LEU A 130 -6.17 -12.35 -3.58
N SER A 131 -6.50 -13.13 -2.56
CA SER A 131 -7.83 -13.76 -2.39
C SER A 131 -8.91 -12.88 -1.73
N ILE A 132 -8.75 -11.55 -1.81
CA ILE A 132 -9.63 -10.56 -1.17
C ILE A 132 -10.85 -10.31 -2.07
N LYS A 133 -12.06 -10.35 -1.51
CA LYS A 133 -13.30 -9.99 -2.19
C LYS A 133 -13.97 -8.82 -1.46
N PRO A 134 -14.27 -7.70 -2.12
CA PRO A 134 -14.98 -6.59 -1.48
C PRO A 134 -16.31 -7.04 -0.86
N HIS A 135 -16.69 -6.44 0.27
CA HIS A 135 -18.02 -6.68 0.84
C HIS A 135 -19.10 -6.01 -0.01
N GLU A 136 -20.09 -6.78 -0.44
CA GLU A 136 -21.31 -6.27 -1.07
C GLU A 136 -22.39 -6.14 0.01
N GLU A 137 -23.15 -5.03 0.03
CA GLU A 137 -24.18 -4.76 1.06
C GLU A 137 -25.26 -5.86 1.18
N SER A 138 -25.43 -6.68 0.13
CA SER A 138 -26.35 -7.82 0.12
C SER A 138 -25.76 -9.11 0.70
N ALA A 139 -24.46 -9.14 0.98
CA ALA A 139 -23.77 -10.30 1.52
C ALA A 139 -24.07 -10.43 3.02
N ALA A 140 -24.83 -11.47 3.38
CA ALA A 140 -25.05 -11.82 4.77
C ALA A 140 -23.70 -12.05 5.50
N TYR A 141 -23.56 -11.53 6.72
CA TYR A 141 -22.42 -11.76 7.63
C TYR A 141 -22.21 -13.24 8.03
N SER A 142 -23.02 -14.14 7.50
CA SER A 142 -22.89 -15.58 7.70
C SER A 142 -21.76 -16.12 6.85
N CYS A 143 -20.85 -16.86 7.48
CA CYS A 143 -19.83 -17.60 6.78
C CYS A 143 -20.45 -18.57 5.75
N LYS A 144 -20.06 -18.43 4.48
CA LYS A 144 -20.52 -19.28 3.38
C LYS A 144 -19.29 -19.79 2.62
N PRO A 145 -19.07 -21.11 2.51
CA PRO A 145 -19.94 -22.24 2.92
C PRO A 145 -20.02 -22.47 4.46
N PRO A 146 -20.97 -23.28 4.96
CA PRO A 146 -21.19 -23.56 6.39
C PRO A 146 -20.00 -24.18 7.15
N ASN A 147 -18.91 -24.53 6.45
CA ASN A 147 -17.67 -25.10 7.01
C ASN A 147 -16.49 -24.13 6.86
N CYS A 148 -16.70 -22.86 7.14
CA CYS A 148 -15.54 -21.97 7.29
C CYS A 148 -14.69 -22.45 8.47
N GLY A 149 -13.37 -22.41 8.30
CA GLY A 149 -12.47 -22.65 9.42
C GLY A 149 -12.75 -21.69 10.59
N SER A 150 -12.24 -22.03 11.76
CA SER A 150 -12.21 -21.06 12.87
C SER A 150 -11.12 -20.03 12.60
N TYR A 151 -11.33 -18.79 13.07
CA TYR A 151 -10.23 -17.82 13.13
C TYR A 151 -9.07 -18.42 13.95
N PRO A 152 -7.81 -18.11 13.61
CA PRO A 152 -6.65 -18.60 14.37
C PRO A 152 -6.76 -18.26 15.85
N ASP A 153 -6.26 -19.16 16.70
CA ASP A 153 -6.12 -18.89 18.13
C ASP A 153 -5.22 -17.65 18.34
N PRO A 154 -5.57 -16.73 19.25
CA PRO A 154 -4.71 -15.60 19.61
C PRO A 154 -3.25 -15.98 19.90
N ALA A 155 -2.96 -17.17 20.42
CA ALA A 155 -1.60 -17.67 20.62
C ALA A 155 -0.82 -17.82 19.30
N VAL A 156 -1.46 -18.26 18.22
CA VAL A 156 -0.85 -18.38 16.89
C VAL A 156 -0.48 -16.99 16.36
N ILE A 157 -1.38 -16.01 16.54
CA ILE A 157 -1.13 -14.61 16.18
C ILE A 157 0.04 -14.05 17.00
N ASN A 158 0.04 -14.23 18.32
CA ASN A 158 1.12 -13.77 19.17
C ASN A 158 2.48 -14.37 18.80
N ASN A 159 2.53 -15.68 18.52
CA ASN A 159 3.76 -16.36 18.14
C ASN A 159 4.34 -15.80 16.83
N TYR A 160 3.49 -15.56 15.82
CA TYR A 160 3.91 -14.92 14.58
C TYR A 160 4.59 -13.57 14.83
N TYR A 161 4.02 -12.71 15.67
CA TYR A 161 4.61 -11.40 15.99
C TYR A 161 5.95 -11.49 16.74
N MET A 162 6.19 -12.58 17.47
CA MET A 162 7.44 -12.81 18.19
C MET A 162 8.53 -13.40 17.29
N GLU A 163 8.16 -14.23 16.32
CA GLU A 163 9.06 -14.96 15.44
C GLU A 163 9.40 -14.17 14.17
N GLU A 164 8.38 -13.65 13.49
CA GLU A 164 8.50 -12.95 12.20
C GLU A 164 8.48 -11.41 12.36
N GLY A 165 7.91 -10.92 13.47
CA GLY A 165 7.73 -9.50 13.72
C GLY A 165 6.37 -8.96 13.25
N PRO A 166 6.15 -7.64 13.36
CA PRO A 166 4.87 -7.04 12.98
C PRO A 166 4.71 -7.03 11.44
N PRO A 167 3.68 -7.69 10.87
CA PRO A 167 3.44 -7.70 9.43
C PRO A 167 3.01 -6.32 8.92
N VAL A 168 3.32 -5.98 7.67
CA VAL A 168 2.93 -4.67 7.09
C VAL A 168 1.41 -4.50 7.00
N VAL A 169 0.70 -5.55 6.57
CA VAL A 169 -0.77 -5.61 6.54
C VAL A 169 -1.22 -6.91 7.21
N THR A 170 -2.17 -6.80 8.14
CA THR A 170 -2.83 -7.95 8.77
C THR A 170 -4.34 -7.76 8.89
N TYR A 171 -5.07 -8.86 8.83
CA TYR A 171 -6.53 -8.87 9.00
C TYR A 171 -6.96 -9.16 10.44
N TYR A 172 -6.01 -9.59 11.28
CA TYR A 172 -6.26 -9.95 12.66
C TYR A 172 -5.91 -8.80 13.60
N THR A 173 -6.54 -8.78 14.77
CA THR A 173 -6.21 -7.75 15.78
C THR A 173 -4.77 -7.97 16.26
N PRO A 174 -3.88 -6.97 16.12
CA PRO A 174 -2.51 -7.09 16.60
C PRO A 174 -2.45 -7.32 18.12
N PRO A 175 -1.43 -8.01 18.64
CA PRO A 175 -1.22 -8.10 20.07
C PRO A 175 -1.11 -6.69 20.68
N SER A 176 -1.58 -6.51 21.92
CA SER A 176 -1.67 -5.19 22.54
C SER A 176 -0.34 -4.42 22.58
N SER A 177 0.79 -5.14 22.68
CA SER A 177 2.15 -4.58 22.63
C SER A 177 2.48 -3.93 21.28
N TYR A 178 1.88 -4.38 20.17
CA TYR A 178 2.13 -3.88 18.82
C TYR A 178 1.02 -2.98 18.30
N TYR A 179 -0.14 -2.92 18.97
CA TYR A 179 -1.32 -2.19 18.48
C TYR A 179 -1.04 -0.72 18.09
N HIS A 180 -0.16 -0.04 18.84
CA HIS A 180 0.22 1.35 18.59
C HIS A 180 1.01 1.58 17.28
N LEU A 181 1.55 0.53 16.67
CA LEU A 181 2.28 0.59 15.41
C LEU A 181 1.34 0.65 14.20
N TYR A 182 0.06 0.31 14.37
CA TYR A 182 -0.89 0.14 13.28
C TYR A 182 -1.92 1.27 13.20
N GLY A 183 -2.38 1.53 11.99
CA GLY A 183 -3.63 2.22 11.69
C GLY A 183 -4.72 1.21 11.36
N TRP A 184 -5.94 1.45 11.84
CA TRP A 184 -7.12 0.66 11.49
C TRP A 184 -7.85 1.26 10.29
N VAL A 185 -8.10 0.45 9.26
CA VAL A 185 -8.83 0.86 8.06
C VAL A 185 -10.17 0.10 8.00
N PRO A 186 -11.33 0.79 8.13
CA PRO A 186 -12.65 0.16 8.18
C PRO A 186 -13.18 -0.17 6.78
N SER A 187 -12.48 -1.04 6.07
CA SER A 187 -12.86 -1.53 4.74
C SER A 187 -13.35 -2.97 4.86
N PRO A 188 -14.67 -3.25 4.90
CA PRO A 188 -15.16 -4.61 5.04
C PRO A 188 -14.89 -5.45 3.78
N PHE A 189 -14.40 -6.67 3.96
CA PHE A 189 -14.11 -7.60 2.86
C PHE A 189 -14.24 -9.06 3.31
N TRP A 190 -14.18 -9.96 2.33
CA TRP A 190 -14.10 -11.40 2.52
C TRP A 190 -12.74 -11.92 2.05
N TRP A 191 -12.15 -12.87 2.78
CA TRP A 191 -10.97 -13.60 2.34
C TRP A 191 -11.24 -15.09 2.47
N SER A 192 -11.23 -15.82 1.35
CA SER A 192 -11.55 -17.26 1.30
C SER A 192 -12.81 -17.64 2.12
N GLY A 193 -13.84 -16.80 2.16
CA GLY A 193 -15.06 -17.07 2.93
C GLY A 193 -15.05 -16.60 4.39
N PHE A 194 -13.94 -16.07 4.91
CA PHE A 194 -13.90 -15.37 6.19
C PHE A 194 -14.25 -13.90 6.01
N TRP A 195 -15.10 -13.36 6.87
CA TRP A 195 -15.44 -11.94 6.85
C TRP A 195 -14.53 -11.13 7.76
N PHE A 196 -14.15 -9.94 7.31
CA PHE A 196 -13.38 -8.97 8.08
C PHE A 196 -14.06 -7.59 8.01
N PRO A 197 -14.17 -6.87 9.15
CA PRO A 197 -14.72 -5.51 9.17
C PRO A 197 -13.74 -4.45 8.61
N GLY A 198 -12.49 -4.84 8.38
CA GLY A 198 -11.39 -3.95 8.07
C GLY A 198 -10.05 -4.68 8.22
N PHE A 199 -8.96 -3.92 8.15
CA PHE A 199 -7.62 -4.45 8.31
C PHE A 199 -6.73 -3.46 9.07
N PHE A 200 -5.62 -3.98 9.59
CA PHE A 200 -4.57 -3.19 10.22
C PHE A 200 -3.38 -3.08 9.25
N ILE A 201 -2.81 -1.89 9.16
CA ILE A 201 -1.61 -1.62 8.36
C ILE A 201 -0.65 -0.77 9.17
N LEU A 202 0.65 -1.04 9.06
CA LEU A 202 1.67 -0.28 9.80
C LEU A 202 1.57 1.21 9.46
N ASN A 203 1.68 2.05 10.49
CA ASN A 203 1.68 3.51 10.34
C ASN A 203 2.91 4.02 9.59
N ASP A 204 3.99 3.23 9.57
CA ASP A 204 5.29 3.56 9.02
C ASP A 204 6.00 2.26 8.61
N PHE A 205 6.30 2.09 7.33
CA PHE A 205 7.01 0.90 6.85
C PHE A 205 7.80 1.15 5.56
N HIS A 206 8.86 0.35 5.43
CA HIS A 206 9.67 0.21 4.22
C HIS A 206 10.26 -1.20 4.21
N GLN A 207 9.74 -2.08 3.35
CA GLN A 207 10.10 -3.49 3.31
C GLN A 207 10.57 -3.89 1.91
N SER A 208 11.64 -4.67 1.82
CA SER A 208 12.07 -5.29 0.58
C SER A 208 11.33 -6.61 0.36
N VAL A 209 10.70 -6.77 -0.81
CA VAL A 209 10.03 -8.01 -1.23
C VAL A 209 10.74 -8.62 -2.43
N PHE A 210 10.85 -9.94 -2.45
CA PHE A 210 11.51 -10.68 -3.53
C PHE A 210 10.46 -11.28 -4.44
N VAL A 211 10.40 -10.81 -5.69
CA VAL A 211 9.46 -11.33 -6.69
C VAL A 211 10.26 -11.76 -7.92
N ARG A 212 10.27 -13.07 -8.20
CA ARG A 212 10.93 -13.67 -9.38
C ARG A 212 12.39 -13.18 -9.57
N ASP A 213 13.20 -13.36 -8.52
CA ASP A 213 14.63 -12.99 -8.45
C ASP A 213 14.93 -11.47 -8.52
N ARG A 214 13.90 -10.63 -8.40
CA ARG A 214 14.06 -9.17 -8.32
C ARG A 214 13.63 -8.68 -6.94
N VAL A 215 14.40 -7.72 -6.43
CA VAL A 215 14.08 -7.02 -5.19
C VAL A 215 13.25 -5.80 -5.52
N PHE A 216 12.11 -5.68 -4.86
CA PHE A 216 11.23 -4.53 -4.92
C PHE A 216 11.04 -3.94 -3.51
N PHE A 217 10.63 -2.68 -3.44
CA PHE A 217 10.39 -2.00 -2.16
C PHE A 217 8.91 -1.68 -2.01
N VAL A 218 8.34 -2.11 -0.90
CA VAL A 218 6.97 -1.80 -0.47
C VAL A 218 7.07 -0.78 0.66
N SER A 219 6.48 0.39 0.50
CA SER A 219 6.68 1.53 1.39
C SER A 219 5.44 2.42 1.43
N ASN A 220 5.09 2.94 2.61
CA ASN A 220 4.13 4.04 2.72
C ASN A 220 4.78 5.42 2.57
N HIS A 221 6.04 5.47 2.16
CA HIS A 221 6.74 6.70 1.83
C HIS A 221 6.67 6.93 0.32
N PHE A 222 6.06 8.05 -0.05
CA PHE A 222 6.00 8.53 -1.42
C PHE A 222 7.00 9.66 -1.63
N ASN A 223 7.84 9.55 -2.67
CA ASN A 223 8.81 10.59 -3.04
C ASN A 223 8.24 11.51 -4.12
N ASP A 224 7.86 12.73 -3.75
CA ASP A 224 7.49 13.78 -4.69
C ASP A 224 8.76 14.39 -5.29
N LEU A 225 9.16 13.86 -6.46
CA LEU A 225 10.35 14.32 -7.18
C LEU A 225 10.26 15.78 -7.59
N ARG A 226 9.05 16.33 -7.83
CA ARG A 226 8.88 17.73 -8.23
C ARG A 226 9.15 18.68 -7.07
N ARG A 227 8.80 18.27 -5.85
CA ARG A 227 9.03 19.04 -4.64
C ARG A 227 10.30 18.63 -3.88
N HIS A 228 10.98 17.57 -4.34
CA HIS A 228 12.11 16.94 -3.65
C HIS A 228 11.78 16.62 -2.18
N ARG A 229 10.60 16.06 -1.93
CA ARG A 229 10.13 15.75 -0.57
C ARG A 229 9.55 14.36 -0.49
N VAL A 230 9.88 13.67 0.60
CA VAL A 230 9.24 12.42 0.97
C VAL A 230 8.03 12.70 1.85
N PHE A 231 6.89 12.14 1.48
CA PHE A 231 5.65 12.20 2.23
C PHE A 231 5.32 10.81 2.76
N ARG A 232 4.88 10.73 4.02
CA ARG A 232 4.32 9.51 4.58
C ARG A 232 2.82 9.48 4.32
N ILE A 233 2.33 8.36 3.82
CA ILE A 233 0.92 8.11 3.57
C ILE A 233 0.30 7.60 4.88
N ASP A 234 -0.72 8.30 5.34
CA ASP A 234 -1.58 7.84 6.44
C ASP A 234 -2.64 6.89 5.84
N PRO A 235 -2.62 5.59 6.17
CA PRO A 235 -3.53 4.62 5.57
C PRO A 235 -5.01 4.90 5.85
N ALA A 236 -5.34 5.42 7.05
CA ALA A 236 -6.72 5.68 7.43
C ALA A 236 -7.28 6.91 6.69
N GLU A 237 -6.44 7.92 6.46
CA GLU A 237 -6.82 9.09 5.66
C GLU A 237 -6.83 8.77 4.17
N ARG A 238 -5.94 7.88 3.69
CA ARG A 238 -5.96 7.37 2.32
C ARG A 238 -7.33 6.76 2.01
N PHE A 239 -7.82 5.84 2.85
CA PHE A 239 -9.16 5.25 2.68
C PHE A 239 -10.30 6.28 2.52
N ARG A 240 -10.15 7.48 3.11
CA ARG A 240 -11.13 8.58 3.01
C ARG A 240 -10.97 9.45 1.76
N GLY A 241 -10.17 9.02 0.79
CA GLY A 241 -9.84 9.80 -0.40
C GLY A 241 -8.96 11.01 -0.12
N ARG A 242 -8.24 11.03 1.00
CA ARG A 242 -7.26 12.08 1.31
C ARG A 242 -5.87 11.55 0.98
N THR A 243 -5.33 12.08 -0.10
CA THR A 243 -4.05 11.66 -0.66
C THR A 243 -2.85 11.96 0.25
N PHE A 244 -2.85 13.11 0.94
CA PHE A 244 -1.69 13.55 1.74
C PHE A 244 -2.13 14.48 2.88
N ALA A 245 -1.33 14.59 3.94
CA ALA A 245 -1.44 15.68 4.92
C ALA A 245 -1.27 17.05 4.22
N GLY A 246 -2.38 17.61 3.71
CA GLY A 246 -2.47 18.95 3.12
C GLY A 246 -2.38 19.09 1.60
N ILE A 247 -2.34 18.00 0.81
CA ILE A 247 -2.29 18.08 -0.67
C ILE A 247 -3.39 17.18 -1.26
N GLY A 248 -4.66 17.56 -1.14
CA GLY A 248 -5.73 16.86 -1.84
C GLY A 248 -5.61 17.07 -3.36
N VAL A 249 -5.66 16.01 -4.17
CA VAL A 249 -5.84 16.15 -5.63
C VAL A 249 -7.33 16.37 -5.88
N THR A 250 -7.77 17.63 -5.92
CA THR A 250 -9.19 17.98 -6.17
C THR A 250 -9.62 17.85 -7.63
N ASN A 251 -8.71 17.46 -8.54
CA ASN A 251 -9.00 17.37 -9.97
C ASN A 251 -8.25 16.20 -10.62
N PRO A 252 -8.95 15.18 -11.17
CA PRO A 252 -8.32 14.01 -11.79
C PRO A 252 -7.46 14.37 -13.01
N ARG A 253 -7.71 15.51 -13.67
CA ARG A 253 -6.87 16.00 -14.78
C ARG A 253 -5.54 16.61 -14.35
N GLY A 254 -5.35 16.83 -13.05
CA GLY A 254 -4.13 17.39 -12.46
C GLY A 254 -3.23 16.34 -11.80
N PHE A 255 -3.45 15.06 -12.11
CA PHE A 255 -2.65 13.97 -11.54
C PHE A 255 -1.16 14.25 -11.75
N ILE A 256 -0.43 14.32 -10.65
CA ILE A 256 1.03 14.32 -10.69
C ILE A 256 1.38 12.87 -10.99
N SER A 257 1.67 12.56 -12.25
CA SER A 257 2.30 11.28 -12.57
C SER A 257 3.52 11.15 -11.67
N THR A 258 3.45 10.20 -10.74
CA THR A 258 4.53 9.83 -9.83
C THR A 258 5.65 9.10 -10.57
N GLY A 259 5.46 8.88 -11.87
CA GLY A 259 6.50 8.52 -12.81
C GLY A 259 7.60 9.59 -12.82
N ILE A 260 8.82 9.10 -12.62
CA ILE A 260 10.09 9.77 -12.86
C ILE A 260 9.92 10.82 -13.98
N PRO A 261 10.24 12.11 -13.76
CA PRO A 261 10.17 13.10 -14.83
C PRO A 261 10.99 12.58 -16.01
N ARG A 262 10.35 12.55 -17.20
CA ARG A 262 10.87 12.01 -18.47
C ARG A 262 12.16 12.70 -18.99
N SER A 263 12.94 13.39 -18.15
CA SER A 263 14.05 14.25 -18.55
C SER A 263 15.46 13.74 -18.29
N SER A 264 15.71 12.55 -17.73
CA SER A 264 17.09 12.01 -17.68
C SER A 264 17.20 10.50 -17.43
N ARG A 265 17.02 9.68 -18.47
CA ARG A 265 17.56 8.30 -18.51
C ARG A 265 19.09 8.28 -18.77
N VAL A 266 19.85 9.16 -18.10
CA VAL A 266 21.33 9.23 -18.22
C VAL A 266 21.94 9.63 -16.87
N ILE A 267 21.82 8.83 -15.80
CA ILE A 267 22.57 9.12 -14.55
C ILE A 267 23.23 7.88 -13.89
N PHE A 268 22.94 6.65 -14.29
CA PHE A 268 23.66 5.48 -13.76
C PHE A 268 24.21 4.60 -14.87
N ASN A 269 25.32 5.05 -15.47
CA ASN A 269 26.39 4.27 -16.11
C ASN A 269 27.22 5.17 -17.06
N ASP A 270 27.80 6.26 -16.55
CA ASP A 270 28.89 6.93 -17.26
C ASP A 270 30.21 6.63 -16.52
N PRO A 271 31.03 5.69 -17.01
CA PRO A 271 32.30 5.38 -16.37
C PRO A 271 33.27 6.55 -16.58
N HIS A 272 33.68 7.15 -15.47
CA HIS A 272 34.89 7.95 -15.29
C HIS A 272 35.76 8.16 -16.55
N ARG A 273 35.64 9.34 -17.16
CA ARG A 273 36.74 9.99 -17.87
C ARG A 273 37.03 11.34 -17.24
N THR A 274 37.74 11.29 -16.12
CA THR A 274 38.44 12.44 -15.55
C THR A 274 39.65 12.73 -16.45
N ALA A 275 39.56 13.73 -17.32
CA ALA A 275 40.72 14.40 -17.89
C ALA A 275 40.80 15.80 -17.27
N PRO A 276 41.96 16.22 -16.73
CA PRO A 276 42.07 17.50 -16.05
C PRO A 276 42.12 18.63 -17.07
N SER A 277 41.14 19.54 -17.03
CA SER A 277 41.23 20.81 -17.74
C SER A 277 41.86 21.86 -16.83
N ILE A 278 43.00 22.33 -17.31
CA ILE A 278 43.87 23.35 -16.75
C ILE A 278 43.17 24.71 -16.75
N GLY A 279 43.16 25.37 -15.59
CA GLY A 279 43.31 26.82 -15.50
C GLY A 279 42.02 27.66 -15.45
N ARG A 280 41.69 28.14 -14.25
CA ARG A 280 41.56 29.59 -14.00
C ARG A 280 41.42 29.89 -12.51
N SER A 281 42.51 30.41 -11.95
CA SER A 281 42.53 31.08 -10.66
C SER A 281 41.72 32.37 -10.74
N THR A 282 40.70 32.52 -9.91
CA THR A 282 40.14 33.83 -9.56
C THR A 282 40.23 33.99 -8.04
N ALA A 283 40.97 35.01 -7.64
CA ALA A 283 41.26 35.35 -6.26
C ALA A 283 40.01 35.92 -5.54
N PRO A 284 39.83 35.66 -4.24
CA PRO A 284 38.81 36.32 -3.45
C PRO A 284 39.26 37.72 -3.03
N SER A 285 38.37 38.70 -3.21
CA SER A 285 38.54 40.07 -2.73
C SER A 285 38.32 40.14 -1.21
N ASN A 286 39.37 40.56 -0.50
CA ASN A 286 39.32 41.09 0.85
C ASN A 286 38.38 42.31 0.93
N ARG A 287 37.43 42.32 1.87
CA ARG A 287 36.90 43.56 2.45
C ARG A 287 36.59 43.35 3.93
N GLY A 288 37.24 44.18 4.74
CA GLY A 288 37.39 44.00 6.18
C GLY A 288 36.15 44.35 7.01
N GLY A 289 36.12 43.73 8.18
CA GLY A 289 36.29 44.45 9.44
C GLY A 289 35.08 45.20 9.99
N ARG A 290 34.47 44.63 11.03
CA ARG A 290 34.09 45.37 12.24
C ARG A 290 33.95 44.43 13.42
N SER A 291 34.53 44.85 14.53
CA SER A 291 34.70 44.11 15.77
C SER A 291 33.69 44.55 16.83
N PHE A 292 33.42 43.63 17.77
CA PHE A 292 32.92 43.77 19.15
C PHE A 292 31.53 44.37 19.40
N ILE A 293 30.68 43.63 20.13
CA ILE A 293 30.37 43.84 21.57
C ILE A 293 29.53 42.66 22.07
N ALA A 294 29.95 42.06 23.19
CA ALA A 294 29.15 41.16 24.03
C ALA A 294 28.63 41.92 25.26
N PRO A 295 27.50 41.50 25.82
CA PRO A 295 27.35 41.40 27.28
C PRO A 295 26.82 40.00 27.67
N SER A 296 27.44 39.28 28.60
CA SER A 296 27.44 39.43 30.07
C SER A 296 26.29 38.69 30.78
N ARG A 297 26.59 37.46 31.15
CA ARG A 297 26.47 36.82 32.48
C ARG A 297 25.68 37.57 33.57
N GLY A 298 24.67 36.87 34.11
CA GLY A 298 24.05 37.03 35.45
C GLY A 298 22.91 36.01 35.57
N GLY A 299 22.75 35.13 36.56
CA GLY A 299 23.39 35.01 37.88
C GLY A 299 22.45 35.47 39.00
N GLY A 300 21.77 34.53 39.65
CA GLY A 300 20.94 34.71 40.87
C GLY A 300 19.45 34.93 40.55
N THR A 301 18.45 34.49 41.32
CA THR A 301 18.43 33.92 42.68
C THR A 301 17.00 33.44 42.96
N SER A 302 16.88 32.34 43.71
CA SER A 302 15.83 31.97 44.68
C SER A 302 14.48 32.71 44.70
N GLY A 303 13.38 31.94 44.72
CA GLY A 303 12.05 32.42 45.08
C GLY A 303 11.01 31.30 45.20
N GLU A 304 11.27 30.32 46.07
CA GLU A 304 10.26 29.35 46.52
C GLU A 304 9.34 30.05 47.54
N VAL A 305 8.06 30.22 47.20
CA VAL A 305 7.02 30.59 48.17
C VAL A 305 5.85 29.63 48.00
N SER A 306 5.77 28.70 48.94
CA SER A 306 4.55 27.96 49.28
C SER A 306 3.64 28.80 50.18
N ARG A 307 2.33 28.54 50.06
CA ARG A 307 1.19 28.73 51.00
C ARG A 307 0.16 29.83 50.72
N GLY A 308 -1.09 29.36 50.78
CA GLY A 308 -2.33 30.12 51.00
C GLY A 308 -3.18 30.16 49.72
N GLY A 309 -4.30 29.44 49.55
CA GLY A 309 -5.35 29.11 50.51
C GLY A 309 -6.51 30.09 50.36
N ARG A 310 -7.73 29.54 50.20
CA ARG A 310 -9.09 30.14 50.34
C ARG A 310 -9.88 30.57 49.09
N THR A 311 -10.91 29.74 48.83
CA THR A 311 -12.36 30.00 48.88
C THR A 311 -12.98 31.26 48.24
N GLY A 312 -14.09 31.01 47.52
CA GLY A 312 -15.10 31.99 47.08
C GLY A 312 -14.89 32.37 45.61
N GLY A 313 -15.87 32.34 44.71
CA GLY A 313 -17.31 32.20 44.79
C GLY A 313 -17.87 32.50 43.39
N SER A 314 -19.02 31.92 43.07
CA SER A 314 -20.05 32.43 42.15
C SER A 314 -19.66 33.32 40.97
N SER A 315 -19.96 32.89 39.74
CA SER A 315 -20.92 33.65 38.90
C SER A 315 -21.40 32.85 37.69
N LEU A 316 -22.71 32.70 37.65
CA LEU A 316 -23.53 32.46 36.48
C LEU A 316 -23.38 33.62 35.49
N ARG A 317 -23.22 33.30 34.21
CA ARG A 317 -23.52 34.17 33.05
C ARG A 317 -23.74 33.20 31.88
N GLY A 318 -24.95 33.01 31.35
CA GLY A 318 -25.67 33.99 30.54
C GLY A 318 -24.87 34.22 29.26
N GLY A 319 -25.23 33.76 28.07
CA GLY A 319 -26.54 33.63 27.45
C GLY A 319 -26.41 34.23 26.04
N GLY A 320 -27.16 33.69 25.07
CA GLY A 320 -27.48 34.39 23.82
C GLY A 320 -26.56 34.12 22.62
N GLY A 321 -27.17 33.86 21.47
CA GLY A 321 -26.46 33.85 20.19
C GLY A 321 -27.11 33.06 19.06
N SER A 322 -28.43 33.09 18.94
CA SER A 322 -29.14 32.71 17.72
C SER A 322 -28.68 33.57 16.53
N GLY A 323 -28.24 32.93 15.45
CA GLY A 323 -27.86 33.61 14.22
C GLY A 323 -28.19 32.74 13.01
N GLY A 324 -29.47 32.70 12.64
CA GLY A 324 -29.91 32.10 11.38
C GLY A 324 -29.46 32.92 10.18
N ARG A 325 -29.11 32.23 9.09
CA ARG A 325 -29.10 32.81 7.75
C ARG A 325 -29.69 31.80 6.77
N SER A 326 -31.00 31.93 6.61
CA SER A 326 -31.77 31.46 5.45
C SER A 326 -31.37 32.31 4.24
N GLY A 327 -30.79 31.69 3.22
CA GLY A 327 -30.56 32.29 1.91
C GLY A 327 -31.37 31.54 0.86
N GLY A 328 -32.57 32.04 0.58
CA GLY A 328 -33.41 31.60 -0.53
C GLY A 328 -33.20 32.45 -1.78
N GLY A 329 -33.39 31.83 -2.94
CA GLY A 329 -33.44 32.43 -4.27
C GLY A 329 -33.16 31.32 -5.30
N GLY A 330 -34.11 30.79 -6.07
CA GLY A 330 -35.30 31.40 -6.65
C GLY A 330 -34.97 31.83 -8.08
N GLY A 331 -35.28 31.00 -9.08
CA GLY A 331 -34.98 31.33 -10.48
C GLY A 331 -35.33 30.25 -11.49
N SER A 332 -36.62 30.01 -11.69
CA SER A 332 -37.16 29.29 -12.85
C SER A 332 -37.27 30.21 -14.09
N ARG A 333 -36.93 29.72 -15.28
CA ARG A 333 -37.76 29.67 -16.52
C ARG A 333 -36.96 29.86 -17.83
N ARG A 334 -37.18 28.86 -18.72
CA ARG A 334 -37.48 28.93 -20.17
C ARG A 334 -36.54 29.73 -21.09
N ARG A 335 -35.91 29.05 -22.04
CA ARG A 335 -36.50 28.67 -23.35
C ARG A 335 -35.80 27.44 -23.88
#